data_AF-A0A401TG93-F1
#
_entry.id   AF-A0A401TG93-F1
#
_cell.length_a   1.000
_cell.length_b   1.000
_cell.length_c   1.000
_cell.angle_alpha   90.00
_cell.angle_beta   90.00
_cell.angle_gamma   90.00
#
_symmetry.space_group_name_H-M   'P 1'
#
loop_
_entity.id
_entity.type
_entity.pdbx_description
1 polymer ?
#
loop_
_entity_poly.entity_id
_entity_poly.type
_entity_poly.pdbx_seq_one_letter_code
_entity_poly.pdbx_strand_id
1 'polypeptide(L)'
;MREGIVRRDWGTVYQSDDTHSKAENSDVVNITFIDRLGNRIPVKGKVGDNVLYLAHENGIDLEGACEASLACSTCHVYVNEEHFDKLPEAVERYK
;
A
#
# COMPACT_ATOMS: atom_id res chain seq x y z
N MET A 1 -36.53 -7.86 -28.83
CA MET A 1 -35.76 -8.74 -29.72
C MET A 1 -34.39 -8.93 -29.11
N ARG A 2 -34.05 -10.17 -28.72
CA ARG A 2 -32.67 -10.58 -28.38
C ARG A 2 -31.87 -10.62 -29.70
N GLU A 3 -30.56 -10.44 -29.69
CA GLU A 3 -29.58 -11.53 -29.49
C GLU A 3 -28.28 -11.03 -28.87
N GLY A 4 -27.68 -11.87 -28.03
CA GLY A 4 -26.38 -11.64 -27.40
C GLY A 4 -25.35 -12.66 -27.85
N ILE A 5 -24.07 -12.37 -27.57
CA ILE A 5 -23.01 -13.37 -27.50
C ILE A 5 -22.43 -13.29 -26.09
N VAL A 6 -22.84 -14.24 -25.25
CA VAL A 6 -22.08 -14.66 -24.07
C VAL A 6 -21.06 -15.67 -24.59
N ARG A 7 -19.78 -15.30 -24.60
CA ARG A 7 -18.70 -16.30 -24.60
C ARG A 7 -17.91 -16.15 -23.31
N ARG A 8 -18.16 -17.13 -22.44
CA ARG A 8 -17.28 -17.51 -21.33
C ARG A 8 -16.07 -18.17 -22.00
N ASP A 9 -14.87 -17.67 -21.71
CA ASP A 9 -13.67 -18.50 -21.68
C ASP A 9 -12.73 -17.93 -20.62
N TRP A 10 -12.49 -18.76 -19.61
CA TRP A 10 -11.41 -18.62 -18.63
C TRP A 10 -10.07 -18.90 -19.35
N GLY A 11 -9.04 -18.06 -19.16
CA GLY A 11 -7.68 -18.41 -19.55
C GLY A 11 -6.80 -17.23 -20.00
N THR A 12 -5.94 -16.77 -19.09
CA THR A 12 -4.58 -16.28 -19.32
C THR A 12 -4.29 -15.45 -20.58
N VAL A 13 -4.34 -14.12 -20.45
CA VAL A 13 -3.34 -13.21 -21.06
C VAL A 13 -3.11 -12.08 -20.06
N TYR A 14 -1.87 -11.96 -19.57
CA TYR A 14 -1.35 -10.72 -18.98
C TYR A 14 -1.56 -9.61 -20.03
N GLN A 15 -2.59 -8.78 -19.87
CA GLN A 15 -2.71 -7.53 -20.62
C GLN A 15 -1.80 -6.50 -19.94
N SER A 16 -0.52 -6.56 -20.29
CA SER A 16 0.34 -5.38 -20.24
C SER A 16 0.02 -4.56 -21.49
N ASP A 17 -0.75 -3.49 -21.31
CA ASP A 17 -0.64 -2.22 -22.05
C ASP A 17 -1.83 -1.33 -21.68
N ASP A 18 -1.65 -0.49 -20.67
CA ASP A 18 -2.37 0.78 -20.56
C ASP A 18 -1.47 1.76 -19.84
N THR A 19 -0.76 2.56 -20.63
CA THR A 19 -0.28 3.88 -20.22
C THR A 19 -1.48 4.77 -19.97
N HIS A 20 -2.20 4.53 -18.86
CA HIS A 20 -3.23 5.43 -18.37
C HIS A 20 -2.60 6.45 -17.42
N SER A 21 -2.21 7.57 -18.02
CA SER A 21 -2.04 8.84 -17.34
C SER A 21 -3.24 9.14 -16.45
N LYS A 22 -3.06 9.07 -15.14
CA LYS A 22 -3.91 9.75 -14.18
C LYS A 22 -3.04 10.56 -13.23
N ALA A 23 -2.43 11.61 -13.78
CA ALA A 23 -1.82 12.64 -12.97
C ALA A 23 -2.93 13.44 -12.27
N GLU A 24 -2.65 13.81 -11.02
CA GLU A 24 -3.17 14.96 -10.31
C GLU A 24 -4.58 14.89 -9.70
N ASN A 25 -4.67 14.16 -8.58
CA ASN A 25 -4.88 14.87 -7.32
C ASN A 25 -4.12 14.12 -6.21
N SER A 26 -2.88 14.52 -5.92
CA SER A 26 -2.16 13.93 -4.78
C SER A 26 -2.54 14.71 -3.54
N ASP A 27 -3.72 14.39 -2.99
CA ASP A 27 -4.13 14.94 -1.71
C ASP A 27 -3.05 14.61 -0.67
N VAL A 28 -2.56 15.65 -0.01
CA VAL A 28 -1.53 15.52 1.03
C VAL A 28 -2.17 14.84 2.24
N VAL A 29 -1.54 13.77 2.71
CA VAL A 29 -1.97 13.03 3.90
C VAL A 29 -0.92 13.22 4.99
N ASN A 30 -1.34 13.72 6.15
CA ASN A 30 -0.46 13.88 7.30
C ASN A 30 -0.38 12.57 8.08
N ILE A 31 0.83 12.06 8.30
CA ILE A 31 1.10 10.82 9.03
C ILE A 31 2.01 11.17 10.21
N THR A 32 1.78 10.56 11.38
CA THR A 32 2.67 10.71 12.53
C THR A 32 3.26 9.36 12.88
N PHE A 33 4.58 9.23 12.73
CA PHE A 33 5.30 8.06 13.20
C PHE A 33 5.60 8.22 14.69
N ILE A 34 5.53 7.10 15.42
CA ILE A 34 5.93 7.02 16.82
C ILE A 34 7.10 6.04 16.86
N ASP A 35 8.28 6.53 17.22
CA ASP A 35 9.47 5.70 17.31
C ASP A 35 9.47 4.82 18.58
N ARG A 36 10.50 3.98 18.73
CA ARG A 36 10.64 3.09 19.90
C ARG A 36 10.86 3.81 21.23
N LEU A 37 11.24 5.10 21.18
CA LEU A 37 11.42 5.96 22.34
C LEU A 37 10.15 6.76 22.67
N GLY A 38 9.10 6.66 21.83
CA GLY A 38 7.85 7.39 21.95
C GLY A 38 7.85 8.78 21.32
N ASN A 39 8.91 9.16 20.59
CA ASN A 39 8.96 10.44 19.90
C ASN A 39 7.97 10.45 18.73
N ARG A 40 7.24 11.56 18.59
CA ARG A 40 6.28 11.77 17.51
C ARG A 40 6.94 12.54 16.37
N ILE A 41 6.99 11.91 15.20
CA ILE A 41 7.65 12.44 14.01
C ILE A 41 6.57 12.68 12.94
N PRO A 42 6.11 13.94 12.77
CA PRO A 42 5.10 14.27 11.78
C PRO A 42 5.74 14.30 10.38
N VAL A 43 5.09 13.62 9.43
CA VAL A 43 5.51 13.48 8.03
C VAL A 43 4.34 13.81 7.10
N LYS A 44 4.65 14.39 5.95
CA LYS A 44 3.68 14.63 4.87
C LYS A 44 3.86 13.56 3.80
N GLY A 45 2.87 12.69 3.64
CA GLY A 45 2.75 11.78 2.52
C GLY A 45 1.72 12.26 1.50
N LYS A 46 1.48 11.43 0.50
CA LYS A 46 0.48 11.59 -0.55
C LYS A 46 -0.40 10.35 -0.60
N VAL A 47 -1.63 10.52 -1.08
CA VAL A 47 -2.48 9.37 -1.42
C VAL A 47 -1.74 8.47 -2.41
N GLY A 48 -1.62 7.19 -2.06
CA GLY A 48 -0.91 6.17 -2.84
C GLY A 48 0.50 5.85 -2.33
N ASP A 49 1.05 6.63 -1.40
CA ASP A 49 2.36 6.35 -0.81
C ASP A 49 2.34 5.05 0.00
N ASN A 50 3.46 4.33 -0.06
CA ASN A 50 3.70 3.17 0.79
C ASN A 50 4.37 3.64 2.10
N VAL A 51 3.79 3.24 3.24
CA VAL A 51 4.25 3.67 4.57
C VAL A 51 5.70 3.28 4.86
N LEU A 52 6.18 2.11 4.39
CA LEU A 52 7.56 1.67 4.60
C LEU A 52 8.55 2.60 3.91
N TYR A 53 8.34 2.87 2.62
CA TYR A 53 9.23 3.75 1.87
C TYR A 53 9.15 5.20 2.35
N LEU A 54 7.95 5.67 2.71
CA LEU A 54 7.77 7.01 3.29
C LEU A 54 8.56 7.16 4.61
N ALA A 55 8.62 6.11 5.43
CA ALA A 55 9.43 6.11 6.65
C ALA A 55 10.92 6.27 6.33
N HIS A 56 11.44 5.50 5.36
CA HIS A 56 12.84 5.58 4.92
C HIS A 56 13.21 6.96 4.38
N GLU A 57 12.38 7.53 3.52
CA GLU A 57 12.59 8.86 2.92
C GLU A 57 12.67 9.97 3.97
N ASN A 58 12.01 9.77 5.13
CA ASN A 58 11.99 10.72 6.23
C ASN A 58 12.94 10.34 7.39
N GLY A 59 13.84 9.38 7.17
CA GLY A 59 14.87 8.99 8.14
C GLY A 59 14.34 8.29 9.38
N ILE A 60 13.16 7.68 9.31
CA ILE A 60 12.59 6.88 10.39
C ILE A 60 13.20 5.47 10.33
N ASP A 61 13.68 5.00 11.48
CA ASP A 61 14.28 3.67 11.64
C ASP A 61 13.21 2.56 11.63
N LEU A 62 12.71 2.26 10.43
CA LEU A 62 11.79 1.16 10.16
C LEU A 62 12.47 0.19 9.19
N GLU A 63 12.72 -1.04 9.61
CA GLU A 63 13.42 -2.01 8.76
C GLU A 63 12.49 -2.56 7.67
N GLY A 64 13.06 -2.85 6.50
CA GLY A 64 12.33 -3.33 5.32
C GLY A 64 13.09 -4.42 4.57
N ALA A 65 13.55 -5.45 5.29
CA ALA A 65 14.52 -6.44 4.78
C ALA A 65 14.11 -7.16 3.49
N CYS A 66 12.81 -7.40 3.28
CA CYS A 66 12.30 -8.05 2.08
C CYS A 66 11.81 -7.07 0.99
N GLU A 67 11.99 -5.77 1.17
CA GLU A 67 11.56 -4.74 0.21
C GLU A 67 10.05 -4.86 -0.12
N ALA A 68 9.22 -5.00 0.91
CA ALA A 68 7.77 -5.13 0.81
C ALA A 68 7.25 -6.34 0.01
N SER A 69 8.04 -7.42 -0.09
CA SER A 69 7.67 -8.66 -0.81
C SER A 69 6.90 -9.70 0.02
N LEU A 70 6.46 -9.35 1.25
CA LEU A 70 5.78 -10.26 2.18
C LEU A 70 6.63 -11.47 2.63
N ALA A 71 7.96 -11.40 2.55
CA ALA A 71 8.87 -12.48 2.95
C ALA A 71 9.55 -12.26 4.32
N CYS A 72 9.21 -11.18 5.02
CA CYS A 72 9.71 -10.89 6.37
C CYS A 72 8.65 -10.15 7.20
N SER A 73 8.94 -9.93 8.48
CA SER A 73 8.10 -9.15 9.40
C SER A 73 8.82 -7.92 9.97
N THR A 74 9.92 -7.48 9.37
CA THR A 74 10.75 -6.38 9.92
C THR A 74 10.11 -5.00 9.75
N CYS A 75 9.15 -4.86 8.83
CA CYS A 75 8.34 -3.66 8.65
C CYS A 75 7.09 -3.59 9.54
N HIS A 76 6.98 -4.46 10.54
CA HIS A 76 5.83 -4.51 11.45
C HIS A 76 5.65 -3.19 12.21
N VAL A 77 4.42 -2.68 12.27
CA VAL A 77 4.04 -1.44 12.96
C VAL A 77 2.71 -1.60 13.69
N TYR A 78 2.49 -0.76 14.70
CA TYR A 78 1.18 -0.59 15.32
C TYR A 78 0.45 0.56 14.65
N VAL A 79 -0.83 0.35 14.32
CA VAL A 79 -1.71 1.37 13.74
C VAL A 79 -2.68 1.84 14.83
N ASN A 80 -2.97 3.13 14.86
CA ASN A 80 -3.97 3.66 15.79
C ASN A 80 -5.35 3.02 15.51
N GLU A 81 -6.07 2.66 16.57
CA GLU A 81 -7.37 2.00 16.52
C GLU A 81 -8.38 2.74 15.63
N GLU A 82 -8.38 4.08 15.65
CA GLU A 82 -9.27 4.91 14.80
C GLU A 82 -9.06 4.72 13.29
N HIS A 83 -7.94 4.11 12.90
CA HIS A 83 -7.57 3.86 11.51
C HIS A 83 -7.48 2.37 11.17
N PHE A 84 -7.35 1.48 12.15
CA PHE A 84 -7.14 0.05 11.92
C PHE A 84 -8.28 -0.57 11.10
N ASP A 85 -9.52 -0.32 11.48
CA ASP A 85 -10.71 -0.87 10.80
C ASP A 85 -10.92 -0.32 9.37
N LYS A 86 -10.18 0.73 8.99
CA LYS A 86 -10.21 1.31 7.64
C LYS A 86 -9.21 0.63 6.70
N LEU A 87 -8.30 -0.19 7.24
CA LEU A 87 -7.34 -0.94 6.46
C LEU A 87 -7.98 -2.23 5.92
N PRO A 88 -7.52 -2.71 4.75
CA PRO A 88 -7.86 -4.05 4.30
C PRO A 88 -7.34 -5.10 5.30
N GLU A 89 -8.02 -6.24 5.38
CA GLU A 89 -7.56 -7.37 6.19
C GLU A 89 -6.15 -7.81 5.76
N ALA A 90 -5.34 -8.24 6.72
CA ALA A 90 -4.00 -8.73 6.44
C ALA A 90 -4.07 -9.96 5.53
N VAL A 91 -3.32 -9.91 4.44
CA VAL A 91 -3.28 -11.00 3.45
C VAL A 91 -1.98 -11.78 3.54
N GLU A 92 -2.08 -13.10 3.55
CA GLU A 92 -0.95 -13.98 3.28
C GLU A 92 -1.00 -14.39 1.80
N ARG A 93 0.10 -14.20 1.06
CA ARG A 93 0.20 -14.68 -0.32
C ARG A 93 0.93 -16.03 -0.33
N TYR A 94 0.18 -17.11 -0.24
CA TYR A 94 0.66 -18.42 -0.67
C TYR A 94 0.54 -18.48 -2.19
N LYS A 95 1.67 -18.60 -2.87
CA LYS A 95 1.71 -18.95 -4.28
C LYS A 95 2.00 -20.44 -4.41
#